data_AF-A0A4Y7WM62-F1
#
_entry.id   AF-A0A4Y7WM62-F1
#
_cell.length_a   1.000
_cell.length_b   1.000
_cell.length_c   1.000
_cell.angle_alpha   90.00
_cell.angle_beta   90.00
_cell.angle_gamma   90.00
#
_symmetry.space_group_name_H-M   'P 1'
#
loop_
_entity.id
_entity.type
_entity.pdbx_description
1 polymer ?
#
loop_
_entity_poly.entity_id
_entity_poly.type
_entity_poly.pdbx_seq_one_letter_code
_entity_poly.pdbx_strand_id
1 'polypeptide(L)' 'MLSKTAHSFVQLVEYTHTYDEQLSNYHFSKEQLQFTSLLLDKINNPNVSNTTKHILILENRIMVGYFALRWRKAV' A
#
# COMPACT_ATOMS: atom_id res chain seq x y z
N MET A 1 -34.05 7.44 -11.69
CA MET A 1 -33.01 7.60 -10.64
C MET A 1 -31.65 7.60 -11.32
N LEU A 2 -30.95 8.73 -11.34
CA LEU A 2 -29.62 8.84 -11.93
C LEU A 2 -28.64 8.05 -11.05
N SER A 3 -28.16 6.89 -11.50
CA SER A 3 -27.01 6.25 -10.87
C SER A 3 -25.81 7.16 -11.13
N LYS A 4 -25.38 7.90 -10.10
CA LYS A 4 -24.03 8.46 -10.10
C LYS A 4 -23.10 7.26 -10.13
N THR A 5 -22.53 6.95 -11.28
CA THR A 5 -21.29 6.18 -11.34
C THR A 5 -20.30 6.95 -10.47
N ALA A 6 -20.13 6.53 -9.22
CA ALA A 6 -19.11 7.06 -8.35
C ALA A 6 -17.79 6.80 -9.07
N HIS A 7 -17.20 7.84 -9.66
CA HIS A 7 -15.90 7.71 -10.28
C HIS A 7 -14.92 7.27 -9.20
N SER A 8 -14.57 5.99 -9.25
CA SER A 8 -13.49 5.46 -8.45
C SER A 8 -12.21 6.19 -8.85
N PHE A 9 -11.59 6.84 -7.87
CA PHE A 9 -10.34 7.53 -8.07
C PHE A 9 -9.22 6.72 -7.45
N VAL A 10 -8.36 6.18 -8.32
CA VAL A 10 -7.18 5.40 -7.93
C VAL A 10 -5.96 6.30 -7.94
N GLN A 11 -5.20 6.28 -6.85
CA GLN A 11 -3.95 7.02 -6.68
C GLN A 11 -2.81 6.09 -6.26
N LEU A 12 -1.62 6.41 -6.75
CA LEU A 12 -0.37 5.80 -6.31
C LEU A 12 0.37 6.84 -5.46
N VAL A 13 0.62 6.51 -4.19
CA VAL A 13 1.30 7.40 -3.26
C VAL A 13 2.52 6.72 -2.66
N GLU A 14 3.62 7.46 -2.52
CA GLU A 14 4.76 6.98 -1.74
C GLU A 14 4.32 6.85 -0.27
N TYR A 15 4.62 5.70 0.32
CA TYR A 15 4.36 5.46 1.74
C TYR A 15 5.18 6.45 2.58
N THR A 16 4.53 6.94 3.62
CA THR A 16 5.15 7.69 4.71
C THR A 16 4.53 7.23 6.02
N HIS A 17 5.18 7.54 7.14
CA HIS A 17 4.72 7.16 8.48
C HIS A 17 3.32 7.68 8.85
N THR A 18 2.77 8.64 8.10
CA THR A 18 1.40 9.14 8.31
C THR A 18 0.34 8.09 7.95
N TYR A 19 0.71 7.03 7.23
CA TYR A 19 -0.18 5.93 6.87
C TYR A 19 -0.14 4.77 7.87
N ASP A 20 0.68 4.83 8.91
CA ASP A 20 0.89 3.73 9.87
C ASP A 20 -0.39 3.32 10.58
N GLU A 21 -1.19 4.29 11.02
CA GLU A 21 -2.49 4.04 11.65
C GLU A 21 -3.47 3.41 10.66
N GLN A 22 -3.44 3.87 9.41
CA GLN A 22 -4.29 3.35 8.34
C GLN A 22 -3.93 1.91 8.00
N LEU A 23 -2.64 1.59 7.96
CA LEU A 23 -2.08 0.24 7.72
C LEU A 23 -2.31 -0.71 8.89
N SER A 24 -2.17 -0.23 10.13
CA SER A 24 -2.36 -1.02 11.34
C SER A 24 -3.83 -1.40 11.55
N ASN A 25 -4.75 -0.49 11.19
CA ASN A 25 -6.19 -0.73 11.25
C ASN A 25 -6.74 -1.40 9.98
N TYR A 26 -5.91 -1.63 8.96
CA TYR A 26 -6.34 -2.23 7.70
C TYR A 26 -6.49 -3.75 7.79
N HIS A 27 -7.58 -4.19 8.42
CA HIS A 27 -8.02 -5.58 8.40
C HIS A 27 -8.80 -5.84 7.11
N PHE A 28 -8.10 -6.31 6.09
CA PHE A 28 -8.73 -6.86 4.90
C PHE A 28 -9.62 -8.08 5.24
N SER A 29 -10.61 -8.36 4.39
CA SER A 29 -11.41 -9.58 4.48
C SER A 29 -10.51 -10.83 4.46
N LYS A 30 -10.99 -11.96 5.01
CA LYS A 30 -10.20 -13.20 5.20
C LYS A 30 -9.40 -13.68 3.99
N GLU A 31 -9.83 -13.33 2.77
CA GLU A 31 -9.17 -13.67 1.51
C GLU A 31 -7.97 -12.76 1.16
N GLN A 32 -7.97 -11.51 1.65
CA GLN A 32 -6.93 -10.51 1.42
C GLN A 32 -5.92 -10.43 2.59
N LEU A 33 -6.24 -11.06 3.72
CA LEU A 33 -5.45 -11.15 4.96
C LEU A 33 -4.06 -11.79 4.78
N GLN A 34 -3.85 -12.64 3.76
CA GLN A 34 -2.55 -13.27 3.53
C GLN A 34 -1.46 -12.26 3.11
N PHE A 35 -1.84 -11.05 2.69
CA PHE A 35 -0.88 -10.06 2.19
C PHE A 35 -0.52 -8.95 3.18
N THR A 36 -1.33 -8.69 4.23
CA THR A 36 -1.24 -7.42 4.97
C THR A 36 -0.69 -7.46 6.39
N SER A 37 -0.85 -8.54 7.15
CA SER A 37 -0.26 -8.63 8.50
C SER A 37 1.27 -8.52 8.50
N LEU A 38 1.90 -8.71 7.33
CA LEU A 38 3.34 -8.62 7.11
C LEU A 38 3.77 -7.34 6.37
N LEU A 39 2.86 -6.41 6.09
CA LEU A 39 3.17 -5.28 5.21
C LEU A 39 3.99 -4.20 5.91
N LEU A 40 3.57 -3.81 7.13
CA LEU A 40 4.35 -2.94 8.01
C LEU A 40 5.68 -3.60 8.38
N ASP A 41 5.69 -4.90 8.67
CA ASP A 41 6.91 -5.65 8.92
C ASP A 41 7.85 -5.66 7.71
N LYS A 42 7.32 -5.75 6.48
CA LYS A 42 8.11 -5.67 5.24
C LYS A 42 8.63 -4.26 4.98
N ILE A 43 7.87 -3.21 5.30
CA ILE A 43 8.29 -1.82 5.15
C ILE A 43 9.37 -1.48 6.17
N ASN A 44 9.17 -1.90 7.43
CA ASN A 44 10.09 -1.65 8.54
C ASN A 44 11.22 -2.68 8.63
N ASN A 45 11.30 -3.63 7.69
CA ASN A 45 12.36 -4.62 7.70
C ASN A 45 13.71 -3.94 7.44
N PRO A 46 14.66 -4.00 8.39
CA PRO A 46 15.96 -3.34 8.26
C PRO A 46 16.82 -3.90 7.11
N ASN A 47 16.47 -5.08 6.58
CA ASN A 47 17.12 -5.67 5.41
C ASN A 47 16.60 -5.12 4.07
N VAL A 48 15.58 -4.26 4.09
CA VAL A 48 15.12 -3.56 2.89
C VAL A 48 16.08 -2.41 2.59
N SER A 49 16.60 -2.40 1.36
CA SER A 49 17.50 -1.35 0.88
C SER A 49 16.90 0.03 1.10
N ASN A 50 17.72 1.00 1.53
CA ASN A 50 17.33 2.42 1.61
C ASN A 50 16.91 3.00 0.25
N THR A 51 17.21 2.31 -0.86
CA THR A 51 16.77 2.67 -2.21
C THR A 51 15.39 2.10 -2.58
N THR A 52 14.78 1.31 -1.69
CA THR A 52 13.44 0.78 -1.92
C THR A 52 12.39 1.84 -1.62
N LYS A 53 11.53 2.09 -2.61
CA LYS A 53 10.37 2.98 -2.51
C LYS A 53 9.12 2.13 -2.32
N HIS A 54 8.39 2.41 -1.25
CA HIS A 54 7.16 1.72 -0.90
C HIS A 54 5.99 2.51 -1.48
N ILE A 55 5.15 1.89 -2.31
CA ILE A 55 4.04 2.56 -2.98
C ILE A 55 2.73 1.93 -2.50
N LEU A 56 1.81 2.79 -2.05
CA LEU A 56 0.44 2.42 -1.70
C LEU A 56 -0.48 2.71 -2.88
N ILE A 57 -1.40 1.80 -3.14
CA ILE A 57 -2.50 1.97 -4.08
C ILE A 57 -3.74 2.32 -3.27
N LEU A 58 -4.26 3.53 -3.49
CA LEU A 58 -5.45 4.02 -2.79
C LEU A 58 -6.61 4.15 -3.77
N GLU A 59 -7.76 3.61 -3.42
CA GLU A 59 -9.04 3.89 -4.08
C GLU A 59 -9.87 4.76 -3.14
N ASN A 60 -10.20 6.00 -3.52
CA ASN A 60 -10.97 6.91 -2.67
C ASN A 60 -10.40 7.06 -1.24
N ARG A 61 -9.06 7.10 -1.12
CA ARG A 61 -8.28 7.18 0.15
C ARG A 61 -8.26 5.90 0.99
N ILE A 62 -8.85 4.81 0.49
CA ILE A 62 -8.85 3.50 1.12
C ILE A 62 -7.74 2.66 0.47
N MET A 63 -6.92 1.98 1.27
CA MET A 63 -5.80 1.21 0.75
C MET A 63 -6.26 -0.08 0.08
N VAL A 64 -6.08 -0.18 -1.23
CA VAL A 64 -6.50 -1.37 -1.98
C VAL A 64 -5.32 -2.25 -2.41
N GLY A 65 -4.09 -1.77 -2.25
CA GLY A 65 -2.91 -2.56 -2.59
C GLY A 65 -1.58 -1.88 -2.24
N TYR A 66 -0.50 -2.61 -2.45
CA TYR A 66 0.86 -2.18 -2.16
C TYR A 66 1.87 -2.90 -3.06
N PHE A 67 2.92 -2.18 -3.46
CA PHE A 67 4.12 -2.79 -4.02
C PHE A 67 5.37 -1.99 -3.63
N ALA A 68 6.52 -2.65 -3.67
CA ALA A 68 7.82 -2.04 -3.39
C ALA A 68 8.65 -1.98 -4.67
N LEU A 69 9.15 -0.80 -5.01
CA LEU A 69 10.08 -0.59 -6.11
C LEU A 69 11.50 -0.59 -5.55
N ARG A 70 12.35 -1.50 -6.04
CA ARG A 70 13.77 -1.50 -5.73
C ARG A 70 14.54 -1.20 -6.99
N TRP A 71 15.25 -0.07 -7.01
CA TRP A 71 16.21 0.19 -8.06
C TRP A 71 17.35 -0.83 -7.95
N ARG A 72 17.55 -1.63 -8.99
CA ARG A 72 18.76 -2.41 -9.20
C ARG A 72 19.51 -1.76 -10.35
N LYS A 73 20.78 -1.41 -10.12
CA LYS A 73 21.67 -1.05 -11.22
C LYS A 73 21.78 -2.30 -12.10
N ALA A 74 21.36 -2.20 -13.37
CA ALA A 74 21.61 -3.25 -14.34
C ALA A 74 23.13 -3.43 -14.45
N VAL A 75 23.60 -4.65 -14.20
CA VAL A 75 24.99 -5.06 -14.41
C VAL A 75 25.13 -5.49 -15.85
#